data_AF-A0A6M0BEY1-F1
#
_entry.id   AF-A0A6M0BEY1-F1
#
_cell.length_a   1.000
_cell.length_b   1.000
_cell.length_c   1.000
_cell.angle_alpha   90.00
_cell.angle_beta   90.00
_cell.angle_gamma   90.00
#
_symmetry.space_group_name_H-M   'P 1'
#
loop_
_entity.id
_entity.type
_entity.pdbx_description
1 polymer ?
#
loop_
_entity_poly.entity_id
_entity_poly.type
_entity_poly.pdbx_seq_one_letter_code
_entity_poly.pdbx_strand_id
1 'polypeptide(L)' 'MPNRRNAVQTDIETLISIYQNLSKLEKYLRKSHVDQTVIDDIESAKNSVNHALDILHNYSDAIANIYQAPPPRSETF' A
#
# COMPACT_ATOMS: atom_id res chain seq x y z
N MET A 1 20.50 -5.71 -7.47
CA MET A 1 19.98 -4.46 -6.87
C MET A 1 19.08 -4.81 -5.67
N PRO A 2 19.60 -4.78 -4.43
CA PRO A 2 18.82 -5.11 -3.22
C PRO A 2 17.86 -4.01 -2.76
N ASN A 3 18.00 -2.78 -3.28
CA ASN A 3 17.39 -1.59 -2.68
C ASN A 3 15.91 -1.37 -3.01
N ARG A 4 15.42 -1.91 -4.14
CA ARG A 4 14.03 -1.65 -4.59
C ARG A 4 12.99 -2.40 -3.77
N ARG A 5 13.29 -3.64 -3.34
CA ARG A 5 12.37 -4.43 -2.50
C ARG A 5 12.19 -3.78 -1.13
N ASN A 6 13.29 -3.32 -0.53
CA ASN A 6 13.26 -2.64 0.76
C ASN A 6 12.50 -1.31 0.67
N ALA A 7 12.69 -0.53 -0.40
CA ALA A 7 11.94 0.70 -0.61
C ALA A 7 10.42 0.46 -0.70
N VAL A 8 9.99 -0.51 -1.52
CA VAL A 8 8.56 -0.87 -1.65
C VAL A 8 7.98 -1.34 -0.31
N GLN A 9 8.74 -2.13 0.46
CA GLN A 9 8.32 -2.56 1.79
C GLN A 9 8.13 -1.37 2.75
N THR A 10 9.05 -0.40 2.74
CA THR A 10 8.92 0.84 3.53
C THR A 10 7.71 1.67 3.09
N ASP A 11 7.43 1.75 1.80
CA ASP A 11 6.26 2.45 1.27
C ASP A 11 4.95 1.78 1.74
N ILE A 12 4.89 0.44 1.72
CA ILE A 12 3.75 -0.34 2.24
C ILE A 12 3.53 -0.04 3.74
N GLU A 13 4.59 -0.12 4.55
CA GLU A 13 4.51 0.16 5.99
C GLU A 13 4.04 1.59 6.28
N THR A 14 4.51 2.55 5.47
CA THR A 14 4.09 3.95 5.56
C THR A 14 2.60 4.11 5.26
N LEU A 15 2.10 3.50 4.18
CA LEU A 15 0.68 3.54 3.84
C LEU A 15 -0.20 2.87 4.89
N ILE A 16 0.22 1.74 5.47
CA ILE A 16 -0.47 1.10 6.60
C ILE A 16 -0.59 2.08 7.78
N SER A 17 0.49 2.79 8.11
CA SER A 17 0.49 3.79 9.20
C SER A 17 -0.46 4.95 8.91
N ILE A 18 -0.48 5.47 7.68
CA ILE A 18 -1.41 6.52 7.24
C ILE A 18 -2.86 6.03 7.38
N TYR A 19 -3.18 4.83 6.90
CA TYR A 19 -4.52 4.25 7.03
C TYR A 19 -4.98 4.14 8.49
N GLN A 20 -4.09 3.68 9.37
CA GLN A 20 -4.38 3.58 10.80
C GLN A 20 -4.63 4.96 11.44
N ASN A 21 -3.88 5.98 11.03
CA ASN A 21 -4.08 7.34 11.52
C ASN A 21 -5.39 7.95 11.03
N LEU A 22 -5.77 7.73 9.76
CA LEU A 22 -7.08 8.12 9.23
C LEU A 22 -8.22 7.41 9.99
N SER A 23 -8.08 6.13 10.28
CA SER A 23 -9.07 5.37 11.06
C SER A 23 -9.24 5.89 12.48
N LYS A 24 -8.15 6.29 13.14
CA LYS A 24 -8.18 6.95 14.46
C LYS A 24 -8.86 8.30 14.38
N LEU A 25 -8.52 9.11 13.37
CA LEU A 25 -9.10 10.43 13.15
C LEU A 25 -10.61 10.33 12.92
N GLU A 26 -11.06 9.44 12.03
CA GLU A 26 -12.47 9.17 11.77
C GLU A 26 -13.23 8.85 13.08
N LYS A 27 -12.66 7.96 13.90
CA LYS A 27 -13.25 7.58 15.20
C LYS A 27 -13.39 8.77 16.15
N TYR A 28 -12.43 9.70 16.16
CA TYR A 28 -12.53 10.92 16.99
C TYR A 28 -13.57 11.88 16.45
N LEU A 29 -13.59 12.13 15.14
CA LEU A 29 -14.51 13.08 14.53
C LEU A 29 -15.97 12.62 14.64
N ARG A 30 -16.24 11.31 14.51
CA ARG A 30 -17.57 10.74 14.76
C ARG A 30 -18.07 10.97 16.19
N LYS A 31 -17.18 11.03 17.19
CA LYS A 31 -17.55 11.36 18.58
C LYS A 31 -17.76 12.85 18.79
N SER A 32 -17.15 13.69 17.96
CA SER A 32 -17.20 15.14 18.04
C SER A 32 -18.37 15.77 17.28
N HIS A 33 -19.31 14.96 16.76
CA HIS A 33 -20.47 15.43 15.98
C HIS A 33 -20.07 16.31 14.78
N VAL A 34 -18.95 15.97 14.15
CA VAL A 34 -18.46 16.63 12.94
C VAL A 34 -19.39 16.32 11.77
N ASP A 35 -19.47 17.25 10.82
CA ASP A 35 -20.25 17.10 9.59
C ASP A 35 -19.94 15.77 8.88
N GLN A 36 -20.99 15.10 8.39
CA GLN A 36 -20.89 13.82 7.71
C GLN A 36 -20.01 13.92 6.46
N THR A 37 -19.96 15.06 5.77
CA THR A 37 -19.09 15.29 4.60
C THR A 37 -17.61 15.11 4.94
N VAL A 38 -17.16 15.54 6.13
CA VAL A 38 -15.77 15.35 6.58
C VAL A 38 -15.48 13.88 6.85
N ILE A 39 -16.47 13.13 7.35
CA ILE A 39 -16.34 11.70 7.57
C ILE A 39 -16.23 10.96 6.23
N ASP A 40 -17.04 11.35 5.25
CA ASP A 40 -17.05 10.79 3.90
C ASP A 40 -15.70 11.05 3.19
N ASP A 41 -15.13 12.25 3.35
CA ASP A 41 -13.81 12.59 2.82
C ASP A 41 -12.69 11.71 3.41
N ILE A 42 -12.77 11.40 4.71
CA ILE A 42 -11.80 10.50 5.37
C ILE A 42 -11.96 9.06 4.88
N GLU A 43 -13.20 8.61 4.65
CA GLU A 43 -13.46 7.30 4.09
C GLU A 43 -12.94 7.19 2.64
N SER A 44 -13.10 8.24 1.84
CA SER A 44 -12.51 8.35 0.50
C SER A 44 -10.97 8.29 0.54
N ALA A 45 -10.34 9.01 1.48
CA ALA A 45 -8.90 8.96 1.68
C ALA A 45 -8.41 7.55 2.07
N LYS A 46 -9.11 6.87 2.98
CA LYS A 46 -8.83 5.47 3.35
C LYS A 46 -8.93 4.53 2.15
N ASN A 47 -9.95 4.68 1.32
CA ASN A 47 -10.12 3.86 0.11
C ASN A 47 -8.97 4.07 -0.89
N SER A 48 -8.51 5.31 -1.04
CA SER A 48 -7.35 5.63 -1.88
C SER A 48 -6.06 5.01 -1.35
N VAL A 49 -5.85 5.01 -0.03
CA VAL A 49 -4.70 4.34 0.61
C VAL A 49 -4.75 2.83 0.41
N ASN A 50 -5.91 2.20 0.59
CA ASN A 50 -6.08 0.77 0.32
C ASN A 50 -5.79 0.42 -1.14
N HIS A 51 -6.27 1.22 -2.08
CA HIS A 51 -5.96 1.00 -3.49
C HIS A 51 -4.46 1.09 -3.80
N ALA A 52 -3.76 2.05 -3.20
CA ALA A 52 -2.31 2.16 -3.32
C ALA A 52 -1.57 0.95 -2.69
N LEU A 53 -2.04 0.45 -1.55
CA LEU A 53 -1.52 -0.77 -0.93
C LEU A 53 -1.66 -1.99 -1.85
N ASP A 54 -2.82 -2.17 -2.48
CA ASP A 54 -3.04 -3.27 -3.42
C ASP A 54 -2.06 -3.21 -4.61
N ILE A 55 -1.82 -2.01 -5.16
CA ILE A 55 -0.84 -1.80 -6.24
C ILE A 55 0.57 -2.16 -5.76
N LEU A 56 0.99 -1.70 -4.58
CA LEU A 56 2.33 -1.96 -4.07
C LEU A 56 2.56 -3.43 -3.70
N HIS A 57 1.54 -4.13 -3.18
CA HIS A 57 1.61 -5.57 -2.96
C HIS A 57 1.81 -6.32 -4.27
N ASN A 58 1.00 -6.03 -5.29
CA ASN A 58 1.15 -6.63 -6.62
C ASN A 58 2.53 -6.34 -7.23
N TYR A 59 3.05 -5.13 -7.04
CA TYR A 59 4.37 -4.75 -7.52
C TYR A 59 5.50 -5.46 -6.75
N SER A 60 5.36 -5.61 -5.43
CA SER A 60 6.30 -6.37 -4.59
C SER A 60 6.38 -7.83 -5.00
N ASP A 61 5.23 -8.45 -5.29
CA ASP A 61 5.14 -9.83 -5.78
C ASP A 61 5.76 -9.99 -7.17
N ALA A 62 5.48 -9.05 -8.08
CA ALA A 62 6.10 -9.03 -9.41
C ALA A 62 7.64 -8.94 -9.32
N ILE A 63 8.16 -8.08 -8.44
CA ILE A 63 9.60 -8.00 -8.16
C ILE A 63 10.13 -9.35 -7.66
N ALA A 64 9.46 -9.99 -6.71
CA ALA A 64 9.89 -11.28 -6.16
C ALA A 64 9.95 -12.36 -7.24
N ASN A 65 8.94 -12.42 -8.13
CA ASN A 65 8.87 -13.38 -9.22
C ASN A 65 10.00 -13.19 -10.25
N ILE A 66 10.35 -11.95 -10.60
CA ILE A 66 11.47 -11.68 -11.52
C ILE A 66 12.79 -12.19 -10.95
N TYR A 67 13.02 -12.01 -9.64
CA TYR A 67 14.27 -12.44 -9.01
C TYR A 67 14.32 -13.94 -8.67
N GLN A 68 13.19 -14.63 -8.63
CA GLN A 68 13.10 -16.08 -8.42
C GLN A 68 12.99 -16.88 -9.73
N ALA A 69 12.82 -16.21 -10.88
CA ALA A 69 12.76 -16.89 -12.16
C ALA A 69 14.09 -17.64 -12.43
N PRO A 70 14.06 -18.94 -12.76
CA PRO A 70 15.27 -19.67 -13.12
C PRO A 70 15.94 -18.98 -14.32
N PRO A 71 17.28 -19.00 -14.41
CA PRO A 71 17.99 -18.40 -15.53
C PRO A 71 17.42 -18.95 -16.84
N PRO A 72 17.25 -18.12 -17.89
CA PRO A 72 16.76 -18.59 -19.16
C PRO A 72 17.61 -19.78 -19.60
N ARG A 73 16.94 -20.88 -19.98
CA ARG A 73 17.64 -22.04 -20.52
C ARG A 73 18.43 -21.55 -21.73
N SER A 74 19.74 -21.62 -21.66
CA SER A 74 20.60 -21.38 -22.82
C SER A 74 20.19 -22.40 -23.90
N GLU A 75 19.47 -21.96 -24.92
CA GLU A 75 19.32 -22.75 -26.13
C GLU A 75 20.72 -22.82 -26.79
N THR A 76 21.37 -23.96 -26.66
CA THR A 76 22.56 -24.29 -27.43
C THR A 76 22.14 -24.46 -28.88
N PHE A 77 22.50 -23.49 -29.73
CA PHE A 77 22.46 -23.59 -31.18
C PHE A 77 23.50 -24.60 -31.69
#